data_AF-A0A369RKJ7-F1
#
_entry.id   AF-A0A369RKJ7-F1
#
_cell.length_a   1.000
_cell.length_b   1.000
_cell.length_c   1.000
_cell.angle_alpha   90.00
_cell.angle_beta   90.00
_cell.angle_gamma   90.00
#
_symmetry.space_group_name_H-M   'P 1'
#
loop_
_entity.id
_entity.type
_entity.pdbx_description
1 polymer ?
#
loop_
_entity_poly.entity_id
_entity_poly.type
_entity_poly.pdbx_seq_one_letter_code
_entity_poly.pdbx_strand_id
1 'polypeptide(L)'
;MASEWAKNEFGDATLGDKRLTDRLANIADSLINLPESSINQVCGSWSEAKWAYRFFQNENVKESDILASHTTKTVERIKAHKKILVIQDTSNLLSSKRYAMIKKDTYGYQKQSTDSKITMKIDKSVLRTCT
;
A
#
# COMPACT_ATOMS: atom_id res chain seq x y z
N MET A 1 -18.41 8.32 0.01
CA MET A 1 -17.51 9.50 -0.04
C MET A 1 -16.43 9.25 0.99
N ALA A 2 -15.15 9.27 0.61
CA ALA A 2 -14.04 9.06 1.53
C ALA A 2 -14.07 10.00 2.75
N SER A 3 -13.71 9.49 3.92
CA SER A 3 -13.50 10.28 5.14
C SER A 3 -12.50 11.41 4.94
N GLU A 4 -12.57 12.39 5.83
CA GLU A 4 -11.66 13.54 5.85
C GLU A 4 -10.20 13.10 6.04
N TRP A 5 -9.97 12.07 6.87
CA TRP A 5 -8.65 11.49 7.04
C TRP A 5 -8.07 10.97 5.73
N ALA A 6 -8.81 10.12 5.00
CA ALA A 6 -8.29 9.50 3.77
C ALA A 6 -8.04 10.54 2.67
N LYS A 7 -8.88 11.56 2.58
CA LYS A 7 -8.67 12.70 1.68
C LYS A 7 -7.44 13.51 2.06
N ASN A 8 -7.22 13.75 3.35
CA ASN A 8 -6.05 14.48 3.80
C ASN A 8 -4.75 13.68 3.53
N GLU A 9 -4.73 12.37 3.78
CA GLU A 9 -3.52 11.56 3.57
C GLU A 9 -3.18 11.33 2.10
N PHE A 10 -4.19 11.11 1.25
CA PHE A 10 -4.00 10.63 -0.12
C PHE A 10 -4.54 11.54 -1.21
N GLY A 11 -5.23 12.63 -0.87
CA GLY A 11 -5.84 13.55 -1.83
C GLY A 11 -4.83 14.31 -2.70
N ASP A 12 -3.58 14.40 -2.26
CA ASP A 12 -2.48 15.05 -2.98
C ASP A 12 -1.59 14.04 -3.74
N ALA A 13 -1.97 12.76 -3.77
CA ALA A 13 -1.18 11.73 -4.46
C ALA A 13 -1.17 11.98 -5.97
N THR A 14 0.03 12.07 -6.55
CA THR A 14 0.25 12.31 -7.99
C THR A 14 0.31 10.99 -8.76
N LEU A 15 -0.86 10.46 -9.12
CA LEU A 15 -0.99 9.17 -9.83
C LEU A 15 -1.20 9.31 -11.34
N GLY A 16 -0.90 10.49 -11.91
CA GLY A 16 -1.10 10.82 -13.33
C GLY A 16 -2.54 11.16 -13.73
N ASP A 17 -3.55 10.61 -13.04
CA ASP A 17 -4.97 10.94 -13.24
C ASP A 17 -5.64 11.26 -11.89
N LYS A 18 -6.32 12.40 -11.81
CA LYS A 18 -7.10 12.82 -10.63
C LYS A 18 -8.12 11.75 -10.20
N ARG A 19 -8.70 11.02 -11.15
CA ARG A 19 -9.67 9.95 -10.83
C ARG A 19 -9.03 8.79 -10.08
N LEU A 20 -7.73 8.55 -10.29
CA LEU A 20 -6.99 7.54 -9.52
C LEU A 20 -6.74 8.02 -8.10
N THR A 21 -6.42 9.29 -7.90
CA THR A 21 -6.26 9.92 -6.58
C THR A 21 -7.57 9.86 -5.78
N ASP A 22 -8.69 10.24 -6.40
CA ASP A 22 -10.01 10.13 -5.76
C ASP A 22 -10.34 8.66 -5.40
N ARG A 23 -9.99 7.71 -6.28
CA ARG A 23 -10.21 6.28 -6.02
C ARG A 23 -9.32 5.76 -4.88
N LEU A 24 -8.07 6.20 -4.80
CA LEU A 24 -7.15 5.84 -3.71
C LEU A 24 -7.72 6.26 -2.36
N ALA A 25 -8.20 7.49 -2.24
CA ALA A 25 -8.82 7.99 -1.00
C ALA A 25 -10.05 7.15 -0.60
N ASN A 26 -10.91 6.76 -1.56
CA ASN A 26 -12.06 5.91 -1.27
C ASN A 26 -11.64 4.48 -0.86
N ILE A 27 -10.64 3.88 -1.53
CA ILE A 27 -10.13 2.55 -1.17
C ILE A 27 -9.51 2.58 0.24
N ALA A 28 -8.71 3.60 0.55
CA ALA A 28 -8.10 3.76 1.87
C ALA A 28 -9.15 3.90 2.98
N ASP A 29 -10.19 4.70 2.72
CA ASP A 29 -11.33 4.86 3.63
C ASP A 29 -12.09 3.56 3.86
N SER A 30 -12.32 2.78 2.79
CA SER A 30 -12.89 1.45 2.93
C SER A 30 -12.01 0.58 3.83
N LEU A 31 -10.71 0.44 3.51
CA LEU A 31 -9.80 -0.47 4.22
C LEU A 31 -9.59 -0.10 5.69
N ILE A 32 -9.55 1.19 6.06
CA ILE A 32 -9.34 1.58 7.46
C ILE A 32 -10.54 1.26 8.35
N ASN A 33 -11.76 1.24 7.79
CA ASN A 33 -12.96 0.89 8.54
C ASN A 33 -13.02 -0.61 8.90
N LEU A 34 -12.39 -1.47 8.10
CA LEU A 34 -12.39 -2.93 8.27
C LEU A 34 -11.01 -3.51 7.92
N PRO A 35 -9.96 -3.24 8.71
CA PRO A 35 -8.57 -3.53 8.34
C PRO A 35 -8.24 -5.02 8.22
N GLU A 36 -8.99 -5.88 8.93
CA GLU A 36 -8.79 -7.34 8.92
C GLU A 36 -9.54 -8.03 7.76
N SER A 37 -10.41 -7.30 7.07
CA SER A 37 -11.28 -7.87 6.04
C SER A 37 -10.64 -7.85 4.65
N SER A 38 -11.03 -8.79 3.80
CA SER A 38 -10.58 -8.80 2.40
C SER A 38 -11.19 -7.65 1.60
N ILE A 39 -10.53 -7.20 0.53
CA ILE A 39 -11.03 -6.14 -0.36
C ILE A 39 -12.50 -6.37 -0.77
N ASN A 40 -12.89 -7.62 -1.06
CA ASN A 40 -14.27 -7.96 -1.40
C ASN A 40 -15.29 -7.71 -0.28
N GLN A 41 -14.89 -7.93 0.98
CA GLN A 41 -15.75 -7.73 2.15
C GLN A 41 -15.84 -6.26 2.55
N VAL A 42 -14.74 -5.52 2.35
CA VAL A 42 -14.67 -4.11 2.68
C VAL A 42 -15.41 -3.24 1.65
N CYS A 43 -15.34 -3.61 0.37
CA CYS A 43 -16.06 -2.93 -0.69
C CYS A 43 -17.56 -3.28 -0.65
N GLY A 44 -18.43 -2.27 -0.65
CA GLY A 44 -19.87 -2.45 -0.45
C GLY A 44 -20.63 -3.05 -1.64
N SER A 45 -20.02 -3.06 -2.83
CA SER A 45 -20.57 -3.74 -4.00
C SER A 45 -19.51 -4.45 -4.86
N TRP A 46 -19.94 -5.33 -5.74
CA TRP A 46 -19.04 -6.03 -6.66
C TRP A 46 -18.32 -5.09 -7.63
N SER A 47 -19.03 -4.05 -8.11
CA SER A 47 -18.40 -3.02 -8.91
C SER A 47 -17.24 -2.39 -8.15
N GLU A 48 -17.42 -2.24 -6.83
CA GLU A 48 -16.44 -1.67 -5.94
C GLU A 48 -15.19 -2.49 -5.74
N ALA A 49 -15.37 -3.74 -5.38
CA ALA A 49 -14.26 -4.66 -5.29
C ALA A 49 -13.49 -4.74 -6.62
N LYS A 50 -14.20 -4.78 -7.75
CA LYS A 50 -13.57 -4.89 -9.08
C LYS A 50 -12.71 -3.69 -9.42
N TRP A 51 -13.15 -2.46 -9.14
CA TRP A 51 -12.29 -1.30 -9.38
C TRP A 51 -11.12 -1.21 -8.39
N ALA A 52 -11.25 -1.72 -7.18
CA ALA A 52 -10.14 -1.77 -6.22
C ALA A 52 -9.05 -2.73 -6.71
N TYR A 53 -9.42 -3.92 -7.18
CA TYR A 53 -8.45 -4.84 -7.80
C TYR A 53 -7.78 -4.25 -9.04
N ARG A 54 -8.56 -3.60 -9.92
CA ARG A 54 -8.00 -2.92 -11.10
C ARG A 54 -7.07 -1.77 -10.73
N PHE A 55 -7.34 -1.07 -9.64
CA PHE A 55 -6.48 -0.01 -9.14
C PHE A 55 -5.12 -0.56 -8.71
N PHE A 56 -5.09 -1.63 -7.91
CA PHE A 56 -3.83 -2.24 -7.47
C PHE A 56 -3.07 -2.98 -8.59
N GLN A 57 -3.75 -3.37 -9.67
CA GLN A 57 -3.13 -3.98 -10.86
C GLN A 57 -2.71 -2.94 -11.92
N ASN A 58 -2.95 -1.66 -11.68
CA ASN A 58 -2.65 -0.62 -12.66
C ASN A 58 -1.15 -0.27 -12.64
N GLU A 59 -0.45 -0.48 -13.76
CA GLU A 59 0.98 -0.18 -13.90
C GLU A 59 1.31 1.32 -13.75
N ASN A 60 0.33 2.20 -14.01
CA ASN A 60 0.49 3.64 -13.81
C ASN A 60 0.45 4.05 -12.34
N VAL A 61 -0.05 3.19 -11.45
CA VAL A 61 -0.11 3.45 -10.01
C VAL A 61 1.11 2.79 -9.37
N LYS A 62 2.08 3.61 -8.95
CA LYS A 62 3.27 3.13 -8.24
C LYS A 62 3.09 3.27 -6.74
N GLU A 63 3.61 2.28 -6.01
CA GLU A 63 3.68 2.30 -4.54
C GLU A 63 4.37 3.57 -4.04
N SER A 64 5.48 3.97 -4.67
CA SER A 64 6.25 5.16 -4.29
C SER A 64 5.40 6.43 -4.28
N ASP A 65 4.46 6.56 -5.21
CA ASP A 65 3.64 7.75 -5.37
C ASP A 65 2.54 7.80 -4.29
N ILE A 66 2.04 6.64 -3.89
CA ILE A 66 1.12 6.50 -2.75
C ILE A 66 1.85 6.86 -1.44
N LEU A 67 3.04 6.29 -1.24
CA LEU A 67 3.85 6.55 -0.04
C LEU A 67 4.27 8.02 0.04
N ALA A 68 4.68 8.64 -1.07
CA ALA A 68 5.12 10.04 -1.11
C ALA A 68 4.04 11.01 -0.60
N SER A 69 2.76 10.78 -0.94
CA SER A 69 1.65 11.57 -0.40
C SER A 69 1.60 11.48 1.12
N HIS A 70 1.57 10.25 1.66
CA HIS A 70 1.50 10.03 3.10
C HIS A 70 2.73 10.53 3.86
N THR A 71 3.94 10.38 3.27
CA THR A 71 5.19 10.93 3.83
C THR A 71 5.15 12.45 3.88
N THR A 72 4.68 13.12 2.82
CA THR A 72 4.50 14.58 2.80
C THR A 72 3.60 15.04 3.95
N LYS A 73 2.45 14.38 4.14
CA LYS A 73 1.51 14.69 5.22
C LYS A 73 2.09 14.43 6.60
N THR A 74 2.91 13.39 6.73
CA THR A 74 3.65 13.11 7.97
C THR A 74 4.67 14.20 8.28
N VAL A 75 5.42 14.67 7.27
CA VAL A 75 6.37 15.79 7.42
C VAL A 75 5.64 17.08 7.79
N GLU A 76 4.48 17.36 7.19
CA GLU A 76 3.64 18.51 7.54
C GLU A 76 3.21 18.49 9.00
N ARG A 77 2.72 17.35 9.50
CA ARG A 77 2.36 17.19 10.92
C ARG A 77 3.56 17.39 11.84
N ILE A 78 4.71 16.86 11.47
CA ILE A 78 5.95 16.95 12.28
C ILE A 78 6.40 18.40 12.47
N LYS A 79 6.20 19.29 11.50
CA LYS A 79 6.61 20.71 11.59
C LYS A 79 6.03 21.44 12.81
N ALA A 80 4.89 20.98 13.35
CA ALA A 80 4.28 21.57 14.54
C ALA A 80 5.03 21.24 15.85
N HIS A 81 6.00 20.32 15.82
CA HIS A 81 6.68 19.81 17.01
C HIS A 81 8.17 20.19 17.04
N LYS A 82 8.65 20.70 18.18
CA LYS A 82 10.06 21.10 18.37
C LYS A 82 11.02 19.91 18.52
N LYS A 83 10.53 18.77 18.99
CA LYS A 83 11.29 17.53 19.19
C LYS A 83 10.47 16.37 18.67
N ILE A 84 11.11 15.45 17.95
CA ILE A 84 10.50 14.24 17.41
C ILE A 84 11.35 13.03 17.75
N LEU A 85 10.70 11.89 17.92
CA LEU A 85 11.34 10.59 18.05
C LEU A 85 11.09 9.80 16.77
N VAL A 86 12.17 9.40 16.09
CA VAL A 86 12.09 8.55 14.89
C VAL A 86 12.50 7.14 15.30
N ILE A 87 11.50 6.29 15.54
CA ILE A 87 11.73 4.87 15.85
C ILE A 87 11.91 4.13 14.53
N GLN A 88 13.03 3.41 14.39
CA GLN A 88 13.33 2.62 13.19
C GLN A 88 13.48 1.14 13.56
N ASP A 89 12.82 0.28 12.79
CA ASP A 89 12.99 -1.17 12.84
C ASP A 89 12.92 -1.74 11.40
N THR A 90 13.31 -3.00 11.21
CA THR A 90 13.23 -3.70 9.93
C THR A 90 12.43 -4.99 10.08
N SER A 91 11.34 -5.11 9.30
CA SER A 91 10.50 -6.30 9.27
C SER A 91 10.43 -6.88 7.85
N ASN A 92 10.18 -8.19 7.76
CA ASN A 92 9.99 -8.87 6.48
C ASN A 92 8.55 -9.36 6.37
N LEU A 93 7.91 -9.13 5.22
CA LEU A 93 6.63 -9.74 4.88
C LEU A 93 6.88 -11.05 4.12
N LEU A 94 6.43 -12.17 4.68
CA LEU A 94 6.51 -13.49 4.06
C LEU A 94 5.14 -13.86 3.53
N SER A 95 5.03 -14.10 2.22
CA SER A 95 3.79 -14.58 1.61
C SER A 95 3.97 -16.00 1.12
N SER A 96 3.33 -16.96 1.80
CA SER A 96 3.33 -18.36 1.42
C SER A 96 2.25 -18.63 0.35
N LYS A 97 2.31 -17.95 -0.80
CA LYS A 97 1.32 -18.17 -1.88
C LYS A 97 1.88 -19.04 -3.01
N ARG A 98 1.47 -20.31 -2.92
CA ARG A 98 1.40 -21.38 -3.94
C ARG A 98 2.71 -21.81 -4.59
N TYR A 99 2.96 -23.12 -4.46
CA TYR A 99 3.92 -23.83 -5.26
C TYR A 99 3.54 -23.78 -6.75
N ALA A 100 4.49 -23.50 -7.63
CA ALA A 100 4.36 -23.84 -9.04
C ALA A 100 4.61 -25.34 -9.21
N MET A 101 3.71 -26.04 -9.90
CA MET A 101 3.94 -27.44 -10.30
C MET A 101 4.76 -27.43 -11.59
N ILE A 102 6.05 -27.71 -11.49
CA ILE A 102 6.94 -27.80 -12.65
C ILE A 102 6.94 -29.23 -13.16
N LYS A 103 6.61 -29.41 -14.43
CA LYS A 103 6.73 -30.71 -15.10
C LYS A 103 8.21 -30.96 -15.35
N LYS A 104 8.77 -31.98 -14.70
CA LYS A 104 10.19 -32.31 -14.84
C LYS A 104 10.37 -33.26 -16.03
N ASP A 105 9.57 -34.34 -16.07
CA ASP A 105 9.63 -35.40 -17.08
C ASP A 105 8.23 -35.97 -17.42
N THR A 106 8.17 -37.01 -18.27
CA THR A 106 6.92 -37.65 -18.76
C THR A 106 6.01 -38.20 -17.64
N TYR A 107 6.55 -38.50 -16.44
CA TYR A 107 5.82 -39.19 -15.37
C TYR A 107 5.67 -38.40 -14.04
N GLY A 108 5.94 -37.09 -13.98
CA GLY A 108 5.75 -36.38 -12.70
C GLY A 108 5.87 -34.85 -12.68
N TYR A 109 5.21 -34.27 -11.68
CA TYR A 109 5.25 -32.85 -11.32
C TYR A 109 5.95 -32.66 -9.97
N GLN A 110 6.73 -31.58 -9.83
CA GLN A 110 7.37 -31.18 -8.57
C GLN A 110 6.85 -29.83 -8.09
N LYS A 111 6.62 -29.69 -6.78
CA LYS A 111 6.19 -28.44 -6.13
C LYS A 111 7.40 -27.54 -5.89
N GLN A 112 7.49 -26.39 -6.55
CA GLN A 112 8.51 -25.38 -6.26
C GLN A 112 7.87 -24.15 -5.60
N SER A 113 8.39 -23.73 -4.44
CA SER A 113 7.91 -22.50 -3.75
C SER A 113 8.30 -21.27 -4.57
N THR A 114 7.31 -20.46 -4.93
CA THR A 114 7.53 -19.17 -5.59
C THR A 114 7.59 -18.09 -4.50
N ASP A 115 8.71 -18.05 -3.76
CA ASP A 115 8.90 -17.07 -2.70
C ASP A 115 9.13 -15.68 -3.30
N SER A 116 8.08 -14.85 -3.37
CA SER A 116 8.22 -13.42 -3.62
C SER A 116 8.55 -12.72 -2.30
N LYS A 117 9.83 -12.42 -2.07
CA LYS A 117 10.29 -11.64 -0.91
C LYS A 117 9.99 -10.16 -1.14
N ILE A 118 9.02 -9.61 -0.43
CA ILE A 118 8.80 -8.15 -0.35
C ILE A 118 9.56 -7.66 0.88
N THR A 119 10.64 -6.92 0.66
CA THR A 119 11.39 -6.26 1.74
C THR A 119 10.86 -4.85 1.89
N MET A 120 10.09 -4.58 2.95
CA MET A 120 9.75 -3.21 3.33
C MET A 120 10.96 -2.62 4.06
N LYS A 121 11.74 -1.80 3.35
CA LYS A 121 12.71 -0.92 3.99
C LYS A 121 11.98 0.38 4.35
N ILE A 122 11.78 0.62 5.64
CA ILE A 122 11.43 1.97 6.10
C ILE A 122 12.70 2.80 5.94
N ASP A 123 12.69 3.70 4.96
CA ASP A 123 13.89 4.40 4.54
C ASP A 123 14.39 5.39 5.61
N LYS A 124 15.71 5.49 5.72
CA LYS A 124 16.40 6.34 6.70
C LYS A 124 16.17 7.80 6.35
N SER A 125 15.50 8.54 7.24
CA SER A 125 15.71 9.99 7.34
C SER A 125 16.00 10.37 8.79
N VAL A 126 17.26 10.70 9.04
CA VAL A 126 17.66 11.47 10.21
C VAL A 126 17.18 12.90 9.93
N LEU A 127 15.97 13.23 10.35
CA LEU A 127 15.52 14.62 10.39
C LEU A 127 16.34 15.33 11.48
N ARG A 128 17.40 16.03 11.04
CA ARG A 128 18.04 17.05 11.87
C ARG A 128 16.98 18.08 12.22
N THR A 129 16.89 18.38 13.51
CA THR A 129 16.07 19.43 14.09
C THR A 129 16.19 20.72 13.29
N CYS A 130 15.06 21.24 12.81
CA CYS A 130 14.99 22.62 12.34
C CYS A 130 15.32 23.52 13.55
N THR A 131 16.40 24.27 13.42
CA THR A 131 16.60 25.49 14.20
C THR A 131 16.01 26.63 13.38
#